data_AF-A0A9P9WV04-F1
#
_entry.id   AF-A0A9P9WV04-F1
#
_cell.length_a   1.000
_cell.length_b   1.000
_cell.length_c   1.000
_cell.angle_alpha   90.00
_cell.angle_beta   90.00
_cell.angle_gamma   90.00
#
_symmetry.space_group_name_H-M   'P 1'
#
loop_
_entity.id
_entity.type
_entity.pdbx_description
1 polymer ?
#
loop_
_entity_poly.entity_id
_entity_poly.type
_entity_poly.pdbx_seq_one_letter_code
_entity_poly.pdbx_strand_id
1 'polypeptide(L)'
;MVSCGGAIRKGQTLLGEAGGAYPPYLMPKDDKTLVLDGLAYPTMVAKAHFYSDLTDNQAAPLVAMLKPQSIASCEEPIGFGASELTISVYYVLCANDQAPPVFVQERACQGIPALRRKLTWASGHFPFLTEPERFAKDMVETIGSEIARSCFLGLFCLREGGNTM
;
A
#
# COMPACT_ATOMS: atom_id res chain seq x y z
N MET A 1 -1.24 -4.48 -10.84
CA MET A 1 -0.65 -4.42 -9.47
C MET A 1 -1.73 -3.95 -8.51
N VAL A 2 -1.84 -4.58 -7.33
CA VAL A 2 -2.71 -4.10 -6.25
C VAL A 2 -1.82 -3.49 -5.18
N SER A 3 -2.05 -2.22 -4.84
CA SER A 3 -1.29 -1.51 -3.80
C SER A 3 -2.20 -1.11 -2.65
N CYS A 4 -1.68 -1.28 -1.43
CA CYS A 4 -2.13 -0.61 -0.22
C CYS A 4 -0.87 0.03 0.39
N GLY A 5 -0.83 1.37 0.50
CA GLY A 5 0.36 2.11 0.97
C GLY A 5 0.74 3.31 0.10
N GLY A 6 1.87 3.95 0.39
CA GLY A 6 2.29 5.17 -0.32
C GLY A 6 2.59 4.94 -1.81
N ALA A 7 1.96 5.72 -2.69
CA ALA A 7 2.33 5.81 -4.09
C ALA A 7 3.30 6.99 -4.28
N ILE A 8 4.58 6.69 -4.08
CA ILE A 8 5.66 7.68 -4.07
C ILE A 8 6.09 7.96 -5.52
N ARG A 9 6.46 9.21 -5.85
CA ARG A 9 7.01 9.55 -7.18
C ARG A 9 8.52 9.38 -7.22
N LYS A 10 9.05 9.23 -8.43
CA LYS A 10 10.49 9.17 -8.67
C LYS A 10 11.22 10.34 -8.01
N GLY A 11 12.32 10.05 -7.34
CA GLY A 11 13.14 11.04 -6.63
C GLY A 11 12.56 11.53 -5.31
N GLN A 12 11.37 11.06 -4.91
CA GLN A 12 10.82 11.30 -3.58
C GLN A 12 11.17 10.14 -2.63
N THR A 13 11.06 10.42 -1.32
CA THR A 13 11.32 9.48 -0.24
C THR A 13 10.00 9.17 0.48
N LEU A 14 9.88 8.00 1.11
CA LEU A 14 8.68 7.70 1.92
C LEU A 14 8.56 8.65 3.11
N LEU A 15 9.68 9.04 3.72
CA LEU A 15 9.73 10.03 4.80
C LEU A 15 9.23 11.40 4.33
N GLY A 16 9.60 11.83 3.12
CA GLY A 16 9.13 13.07 2.51
C GLY A 16 7.61 13.06 2.30
N GLU A 17 7.08 11.94 1.79
CA GLU A 17 5.62 11.77 1.63
C GLU A 17 4.88 11.67 2.97
N ALA A 18 5.55 11.20 4.03
CA ALA A 18 5.05 11.20 5.40
C ALA A 18 5.14 12.59 6.09
N GLY A 19 5.58 13.64 5.38
CA GLY A 19 5.68 15.00 5.90
C GLY A 19 7.03 15.35 6.52
N GLY A 20 8.07 14.57 6.25
CA GLY A 20 9.45 14.83 6.70
C GLY A 20 9.75 14.41 8.14
N ALA A 21 8.80 13.80 8.82
CA ALA A 21 8.96 13.25 10.17
C ALA A 21 8.63 11.76 10.16
N TYR A 22 9.37 10.99 10.95
CA TYR A 22 9.09 9.57 11.09
C TYR A 22 7.74 9.34 11.77
N PRO A 23 6.92 8.43 11.24
CA PRO A 23 5.68 8.04 11.90
C PRO A 23 5.90 7.53 13.34
N PRO A 24 4.96 7.73 14.27
CA PRO A 24 5.08 7.29 15.66
C PRO A 24 5.28 5.79 15.85
N TYR A 25 4.85 4.96 14.90
CA TYR A 25 5.13 3.52 14.92
C TYR A 25 6.58 3.16 14.56
N LEU A 26 7.38 4.13 14.09
CA LEU A 26 8.82 4.04 13.87
C LEU A 26 9.65 4.85 14.89
N MET A 27 9.01 5.68 15.73
CA MET A 27 9.68 6.46 16.79
C MET A 27 8.99 6.27 18.16
N PRO A 28 9.70 5.86 19.22
CA PRO A 28 9.14 5.97 20.56
C PRO A 28 9.19 7.43 21.05
N LYS A 29 8.27 7.74 21.97
CA LYS A 29 8.00 9.06 22.55
C LYS A 29 9.15 9.61 23.44
N ASP A 30 10.22 8.84 23.66
CA ASP A 30 11.23 9.08 24.69
C ASP A 30 12.69 8.90 24.18
N ASP A 31 13.07 9.60 23.11
CA ASP A 31 14.48 9.81 22.66
C ASP A 31 15.35 8.59 22.35
N LYS A 32 14.74 7.41 22.25
CA LYS A 32 15.42 6.22 21.74
C LYS A 32 14.75 5.79 20.47
N THR A 33 15.03 6.45 19.35
CA THR A 33 15.07 5.68 18.10
C THR A 33 15.80 4.39 18.44
N LEU A 34 15.11 3.24 18.44
CA LEU A 34 15.79 2.00 18.12
C LEU A 34 16.02 2.11 16.60
N VAL A 35 16.86 3.07 16.22
CA VAL A 35 17.61 3.09 14.98
C VAL A 35 18.97 2.65 15.42
N LEU A 36 19.12 1.33 15.51
CA LEU A 36 20.39 0.71 15.77
C LEU A 36 20.89 0.20 14.42
N ASP A 37 22.10 0.59 14.06
CA ASP A 37 22.76 0.14 12.83
C ASP A 37 21.91 0.38 11.55
N GLY A 38 21.14 1.47 11.52
CA GLY A 38 20.29 1.84 10.38
C GLY A 38 18.95 1.10 10.29
N LEU A 39 18.52 0.42 11.36
CA LEU A 39 17.24 -0.31 11.40
C LEU A 39 16.26 0.30 12.40
N ALA A 40 15.05 0.65 11.97
CA ALA A 40 13.92 1.02 12.83
C ALA A 40 13.25 -0.21 13.45
N TYR A 41 13.15 -0.25 14.77
CA TYR A 41 12.48 -1.35 15.47
C TYR A 41 11.01 -1.01 15.77
N PRO A 42 10.12 -2.02 15.74
CA PRO A 42 8.72 -1.84 16.12
C PRO A 42 8.58 -1.27 17.54
N THR A 43 7.73 -0.26 17.70
CA THR A 43 7.48 0.38 18.99
C THR A 43 6.22 -0.19 19.67
N MET A 44 6.01 0.16 20.95
CA MET A 44 4.82 -0.24 21.71
C MET A 44 3.50 0.24 21.08
N VAL A 45 3.53 1.23 20.18
CA VAL A 45 2.34 1.73 19.48
C VAL A 45 2.05 1.00 18.16
N ALA A 46 2.88 0.05 17.75
CA ALA A 46 2.69 -0.70 16.50
C ALA A 46 1.30 -1.37 16.40
N LYS A 47 0.76 -1.88 17.51
CA LYS A 47 -0.59 -2.45 17.55
C LYS A 47 -1.66 -1.42 17.17
N ALA A 48 -1.57 -0.21 17.71
CA ALA A 48 -2.54 0.85 17.47
C ALA A 48 -2.51 1.38 16.03
N HIS A 49 -1.40 1.19 15.31
CA HIS A 49 -1.25 1.66 13.93
C HIS A 49 -1.52 0.58 12.88
N PHE A 50 -0.98 -0.64 13.07
CA PHE A 50 -1.06 -1.71 12.07
C PHE A 50 -2.19 -2.71 12.31
N TYR A 51 -2.67 -2.82 13.54
CA TYR A 51 -3.63 -3.84 13.97
C TYR A 51 -4.77 -3.21 14.79
N SER A 52 -5.17 -1.99 14.44
CA SER A 52 -6.15 -1.18 15.17
C SER A 52 -7.55 -1.79 15.19
N ASP A 53 -7.86 -2.61 14.18
CA ASP A 53 -9.11 -3.33 13.97
C ASP A 53 -9.11 -4.74 14.57
N LEU A 54 -8.02 -5.16 15.22
CA LEU A 54 -7.90 -6.46 15.88
C LEU A 54 -8.00 -6.33 17.41
N THR A 55 -8.59 -7.35 18.02
CA THR A 55 -8.52 -7.55 19.47
C THR A 55 -7.07 -7.81 19.90
N ASP A 56 -6.73 -7.57 21.17
CA ASP A 56 -5.37 -7.76 21.66
C ASP A 56 -4.91 -9.22 21.53
N ASN A 57 -5.81 -10.19 21.72
CA ASN A 57 -5.52 -11.61 21.54
C ASN A 57 -5.18 -11.96 20.08
N GLN A 58 -5.84 -11.33 19.11
CA GLN A 58 -5.56 -11.52 17.68
C GLN A 58 -4.28 -10.78 17.27
N ALA A 59 -4.04 -9.58 17.80
CA ALA A 59 -2.90 -8.75 17.43
C ALA A 59 -1.59 -9.21 18.07
N ALA A 60 -1.59 -9.73 19.29
CA ALA A 60 -0.40 -10.14 20.03
C ALA A 60 0.57 -11.05 19.23
N PRO A 61 0.11 -12.16 18.62
CA PRO A 61 1.02 -13.00 17.81
C PRO A 61 1.54 -12.29 16.56
N LEU A 62 0.78 -11.35 15.99
CA LEU A 62 1.18 -10.59 14.79
C LEU A 62 2.24 -9.53 15.13
N VAL A 63 2.04 -8.81 16.24
CA VAL A 63 3.00 -7.84 16.76
C VAL A 63 4.32 -8.53 17.11
N ALA A 64 4.27 -9.73 17.70
CA ALA A 64 5.46 -10.51 18.01
C ALA A 64 6.26 -10.95 16.77
N MET A 65 5.65 -10.97 15.58
CA MET A 65 6.33 -11.28 14.32
C MET A 65 6.96 -10.06 13.63
N LEU A 66 6.72 -8.85 14.13
CA LEU A 66 7.31 -7.65 13.55
C LEU A 66 8.84 -7.68 13.70
N LYS A 67 9.53 -7.37 12.61
CA LYS A 67 11.00 -7.30 12.54
C LYS A 67 11.44 -5.85 12.33
N PRO A 68 12.70 -5.51 12.69
CA PRO A 68 13.27 -4.23 12.35
C PRO A 68 13.25 -3.98 10.84
N GLN A 69 12.99 -2.74 10.43
CA GLN A 69 12.95 -2.31 9.03
C GLN A 69 14.10 -1.35 8.74
N SER A 70 14.67 -1.40 7.53
CA SER A 70 15.74 -0.47 7.15
C SER A 70 15.25 0.97 7.10
N ILE A 71 15.95 1.88 7.78
CA ILE A 71 15.71 3.33 7.69
C ILE A 71 15.95 3.85 6.28
N ALA A 72 16.92 3.28 5.56
CA ALA A 72 17.20 3.65 4.18
C ALA A 72 15.97 3.48 3.28
N SER A 73 15.11 2.47 3.55
CA SER A 73 13.85 2.30 2.80
C SER A 73 12.87 3.47 2.96
N CYS A 74 13.01 4.25 4.03
CA CYS A 74 12.21 5.44 4.30
C CYS A 74 12.85 6.71 3.76
N GLU A 75 14.18 6.82 3.83
CA GLU A 75 14.93 8.05 3.54
C GLU A 75 15.48 8.12 2.12
N GLU A 76 15.71 6.99 1.45
CA GLU A 76 16.32 7.00 0.13
C GLU A 76 15.31 7.40 -0.96
N PRO A 77 15.70 8.29 -1.89
CA PRO A 77 14.88 8.62 -3.04
C PRO A 77 14.66 7.39 -3.92
N ILE A 78 13.41 7.13 -4.29
CA ILE A 78 13.12 5.98 -5.17
C ILE A 78 13.52 6.28 -6.62
N GLY A 79 14.20 5.33 -7.27
CA GLY A 79 14.60 5.43 -8.67
C GLY A 79 13.48 5.11 -9.68
N PHE A 80 12.41 4.48 -9.22
CA PHE A 80 11.23 4.12 -10.01
C PHE A 80 9.96 4.35 -9.19
N GLY A 81 9.10 5.25 -9.64
CA GLY A 81 7.91 5.68 -8.87
C GLY A 81 6.57 5.37 -9.52
N ALA A 82 5.49 5.69 -8.80
CA ALA A 82 4.11 5.48 -9.22
C ALA A 82 3.76 6.14 -10.57
N SER A 83 4.40 7.28 -10.87
CA SER A 83 4.25 8.01 -12.14
C SER A 83 4.82 7.27 -13.36
N GLU A 84 5.70 6.29 -13.13
CA GLU A 84 6.37 5.53 -14.20
C GLU A 84 5.70 4.16 -14.45
N LEU A 85 4.62 3.84 -13.73
CA LEU A 85 3.88 2.61 -13.92
C LEU A 85 3.14 2.62 -15.27
N THR A 86 3.38 1.60 -16.08
CA THR A 86 2.74 1.42 -17.40
C THR A 86 1.65 0.35 -17.39
N ILE A 87 1.59 -0.46 -16.34
CA ILE A 87 0.60 -1.52 -16.15
C ILE A 87 -0.63 -0.99 -15.41
N SER A 88 -1.78 -1.62 -15.60
CA SER A 88 -2.99 -1.30 -14.83
C SER A 88 -2.74 -1.43 -13.32
N VAL A 89 -3.02 -0.35 -12.60
CA VAL A 89 -2.92 -0.29 -11.14
C VAL A 89 -4.30 -0.26 -10.52
N TYR A 90 -4.43 -0.99 -9.42
CA TYR A 90 -5.61 -1.03 -8.58
C TYR A 90 -5.17 -0.66 -7.17
N TYR A 91 -5.99 0.14 -6.49
CA TYR A 91 -5.66 0.61 -5.16
C TYR A 91 -6.79 0.29 -4.18
N VAL A 92 -6.43 -0.24 -3.01
CA VAL A 92 -7.37 -0.51 -1.92
C VAL A 92 -7.16 0.54 -0.83
N LEU A 93 -8.15 1.41 -0.65
CA LEU A 93 -8.25 2.33 0.46
C LEU A 93 -8.81 1.63 1.69
N CYS A 94 -8.07 1.72 2.78
CA CYS A 94 -8.49 1.25 4.09
C CYS A 94 -8.91 2.45 4.93
N ALA A 95 -10.23 2.68 5.04
CA ALA A 95 -10.79 3.91 5.61
C ALA A 95 -10.48 4.12 7.09
N ASN A 96 -10.22 3.03 7.83
CA ASN A 96 -9.92 3.06 9.27
C ASN A 96 -8.42 2.86 9.54
N ASP A 97 -7.57 2.87 8.51
CA ASP A 97 -6.12 2.71 8.65
C ASP A 97 -5.53 3.83 9.52
N GLN A 98 -4.73 3.43 10.51
CA GLN A 98 -4.07 4.31 11.46
C GLN A 98 -2.57 4.49 11.15
N ALA A 99 -2.01 3.72 10.20
CA ALA A 99 -0.62 3.89 9.76
C ALA A 99 -0.53 5.01 8.72
N PRO A 100 -0.95 4.84 7.44
CA PRO A 100 -1.29 5.96 6.57
C PRO A 100 -2.77 6.34 6.71
N PRO A 101 -3.11 7.52 7.27
CA PRO A 101 -4.50 7.99 7.30
C PRO A 101 -5.10 8.07 5.90
N VAL A 102 -6.44 7.93 5.80
CA VAL A 102 -7.14 7.85 4.50
C VAL A 102 -6.79 9.00 3.55
N PHE A 103 -6.63 10.23 4.04
CA PHE A 103 -6.27 11.38 3.19
C PHE A 103 -4.90 11.24 2.54
N VAL A 104 -3.94 10.59 3.21
CA VAL A 104 -2.61 10.29 2.66
C VAL A 104 -2.75 9.25 1.54
N GLN A 105 -3.56 8.22 1.76
CA GLN A 105 -3.83 7.21 0.75
C GLN A 105 -4.57 7.79 -0.48
N GLU A 106 -5.46 8.76 -0.27
CA GLU A 106 -6.12 9.46 -1.38
C GLU A 106 -5.16 10.32 -2.19
N ARG A 107 -4.25 11.04 -1.52
CA ARG A 107 -3.17 11.77 -2.20
C ARG A 107 -2.27 10.81 -2.98
N ALA A 108 -1.95 9.64 -2.42
CA ALA A 108 -1.21 8.60 -3.13
C ALA A 108 -1.93 8.17 -4.41
N CYS A 109 -3.24 7.91 -4.36
CA CYS A 109 -4.03 7.56 -5.54
C CYS A 109 -3.95 8.62 -6.66
N GLN A 110 -3.93 9.91 -6.32
CA GLN A 110 -3.80 11.00 -7.29
C GLN A 110 -2.43 11.01 -8.00
N GLY A 111 -1.40 10.43 -7.38
CA GLY A 111 -0.05 10.31 -7.93
C GLY A 111 0.17 9.13 -8.88
N ILE A 112 -0.87 8.33 -9.16
CA ILE A 112 -0.78 7.12 -10.00
C ILE A 112 -1.54 7.35 -11.33
N PRO A 113 -0.85 7.71 -12.42
CA PRO A 113 -1.49 7.89 -13.73
C PRO A 113 -2.15 6.62 -14.27
N ALA A 114 -1.58 5.45 -13.97
CA ALA A 114 -2.08 4.15 -14.41
C ALA A 114 -3.17 3.55 -13.52
N LEU A 115 -3.72 4.32 -12.57
CA LEU A 115 -4.79 3.87 -11.68
C LEU A 115 -6.07 3.63 -12.48
N ARG A 116 -6.51 2.38 -12.52
CA ARG A 116 -7.76 1.97 -13.16
C ARG A 116 -8.93 2.10 -12.21
N ARG A 117 -8.75 1.69 -10.96
CA ARG A 117 -9.82 1.66 -9.98
C ARG A 117 -9.29 1.75 -8.56
N LYS A 118 -10.07 2.47 -7.75
CA LYS A 118 -9.93 2.59 -6.30
C LYS A 118 -11.07 1.83 -5.64
N LEU A 119 -10.76 0.92 -4.72
CA LEU A 119 -11.73 0.22 -3.88
C LEU A 119 -11.62 0.80 -2.47
N THR A 120 -12.73 1.07 -1.80
CA THR A 120 -12.73 1.59 -0.42
C THR A 120 -13.38 0.61 0.52
N TRP A 121 -12.64 0.22 1.57
CA TRP A 121 -13.07 -0.73 2.58
C TRP A 121 -13.01 -0.09 3.97
N ALA A 122 -13.95 -0.46 4.84
CA ALA A 122 -14.01 0.00 6.23
C ALA A 122 -13.10 -0.86 7.14
N SER A 123 -11.83 -0.96 6.77
CA SER A 123 -10.81 -1.78 7.45
C SER A 123 -9.66 -0.93 7.97
N GLY A 124 -8.89 -1.50 8.91
CA GLY A 124 -7.57 -1.02 9.27
C GLY A 124 -6.53 -1.39 8.21
N HIS A 125 -5.25 -1.39 8.61
CA HIS A 125 -4.11 -1.46 7.70
C HIS A 125 -4.05 -2.76 6.88
N PHE A 126 -4.48 -3.88 7.47
CA PHE A 126 -4.41 -5.20 6.85
C PHE A 126 -5.81 -5.80 6.65
N PRO A 127 -6.55 -5.37 5.61
CA PRO A 127 -7.94 -5.80 5.39
C PRO A 127 -8.11 -7.31 5.25
N PHE A 128 -7.09 -8.03 4.80
CA PHE A 128 -7.11 -9.48 4.66
C PHE A 128 -7.12 -10.23 6.01
N LEU A 129 -6.87 -9.55 7.14
CA LEU A 129 -6.95 -10.15 8.47
C LEU A 129 -8.38 -10.11 9.04
N THR A 130 -9.15 -9.06 8.71
CA THR A 130 -10.51 -8.87 9.22
C THR A 130 -11.58 -9.31 8.23
N GLU A 131 -11.33 -9.17 6.93
CA GLU A 131 -12.31 -9.37 5.85
C GLU A 131 -11.73 -10.27 4.73
N PRO A 132 -11.20 -11.48 5.04
CA PRO A 132 -10.46 -12.30 4.07
C PRO A 132 -11.31 -12.74 2.86
N GLU A 133 -12.59 -13.06 3.05
CA GLU A 133 -13.48 -13.48 1.96
C GLU A 133 -13.75 -12.33 0.99
N ARG A 134 -14.01 -11.13 1.53
CA ARG A 134 -14.18 -9.92 0.74
C ARG A 134 -12.91 -9.58 -0.01
N PHE A 135 -11.76 -9.65 0.67
CA PHE A 135 -10.45 -9.43 0.06
C PHE A 135 -10.27 -10.37 -1.14
N ALA A 136 -10.43 -11.68 -0.95
CA ALA A 136 -10.26 -12.67 -2.00
C ALA A 136 -11.23 -12.44 -3.17
N LYS A 137 -12.51 -12.18 -2.87
CA LYS A 137 -13.53 -11.87 -3.87
C LYS A 137 -13.14 -10.68 -4.72
N ASP A 138 -12.78 -9.55 -4.12
CA ASP A 138 -12.43 -8.34 -4.86
C ASP A 138 -11.14 -8.52 -5.67
N MET A 139 -10.15 -9.25 -5.15
CA MET A 139 -8.92 -9.56 -5.90
C MET A 139 -9.20 -10.42 -7.14
N VAL A 140 -10.00 -11.48 -7.01
CA VAL A 140 -10.22 -12.45 -8.08
C VAL A 140 -11.33 -11.99 -9.03
N GLU A 141 -12.50 -11.71 -8.50
CA GLU A 141 -13.71 -11.47 -9.30
C GLU A 141 -13.75 -10.05 -9.84
N THR A 142 -13.35 -9.05 -9.04
CA THR A 142 -13.39 -7.66 -9.47
C THR A 142 -12.16 -7.32 -10.30
N ILE A 143 -10.97 -7.41 -9.70
CA ILE A 143 -9.72 -6.99 -10.35
C ILE A 143 -9.31 -8.00 -11.44
N GLY A 144 -9.34 -9.29 -11.13
CA GLY A 144 -8.97 -10.35 -12.09
C GLY A 144 -9.83 -10.33 -13.36
N SER A 145 -11.15 -10.19 -13.23
CA SER A 145 -12.05 -10.14 -14.39
C SER A 145 -11.82 -8.91 -15.27
N GLU A 146 -11.54 -7.74 -14.68
CA GLU A 146 -11.27 -6.53 -15.46
C GLU A 146 -9.97 -6.63 -16.25
N ILE A 147 -8.92 -7.22 -15.67
CA ILE A 147 -7.66 -7.51 -16.36
C ILE A 147 -7.93 -8.47 -17.53
N ALA A 148 -8.64 -9.57 -17.28
CA ALA A 148 -8.96 -10.56 -18.31
C ALA A 148 -9.74 -9.95 -19.49
N ARG A 149 -10.75 -9.11 -19.21
CA ARG A 149 -11.51 -8.39 -20.24
C ARG A 149 -10.63 -7.44 -21.06
N SER A 150 -9.74 -6.71 -20.39
CA SER A 150 -8.83 -5.77 -21.07
C SER A 150 -7.86 -6.49 -22.01
N CYS A 151 -7.34 -7.66 -21.61
CA CYS A 151 -6.52 -8.50 -22.48
C CYS A 151 -7.31 -9.05 -23.68
N PHE A 152 -8.55 -9.47 -23.47
CA PHE A 152 -9.39 -10.03 -24.53
C PHE A 152 -9.78 -8.99 -25.59
N LEU A 153 -10.12 -7.77 -25.17
CA LEU A 153 -10.41 -6.64 -26.06
C LEU A 153 -9.17 -6.21 -26.85
N GLY A 154 -7.99 -6.19 -26.22
CA GLY A 154 -6.73 -5.90 -26.92
C GLY A 154 -6.40 -6.92 -28.02
N LEU A 155 -6.70 -8.20 -27.79
CA LEU A 155 -6.55 -9.24 -28.80
C LEU A 155 -7.50 -9.06 -29.99
N PHE A 156 -8.71 -8.55 -29.76
CA PHE A 156 -9.71 -8.31 -30.81
C PHE A 156 -9.32 -7.12 -31.69
N CYS A 157 -8.86 -6.01 -31.09
CA CYS A 157 -8.38 -4.84 -31.85
C CYS A 157 -7.14 -5.15 -32.70
N LEU A 158 -6.24 -6.03 -32.22
CA LEU A 158 -5.09 -6.47 -33.02
C LEU A 158 -5.47 -7.40 -34.18
N ARG A 159 -6.65 -8.03 -34.13
CA ARG A 159 -7.12 -8.95 -35.18
C ARG A 159 -7.84 -8.23 -36.32
N GLU A 160 -8.48 -7.09 -36.05
CA GLU A 160 -9.18 -6.31 -37.09
C GLU A 160 -8.29 -5.29 -37.82
N GLY A 161 -7.10 -4.97 -37.30
CA GLY A 161 -6.13 -4.08 -37.96
C GLY A 161 -5.27 -4.74 -39.05
N GLY A 162 -5.49 -6.02 -39.36
CA GLY A 162 -4.61 -6.84 -40.20
C GLY A 162 -5.13 -7.22 -41.58
N ASN A 163 -6.08 -6.47 -42.16
CA ASN A 163 -6.55 -6.76 -43.51
C ASN A 163 -6.98 -5.52 -44.31
N THR A 164 -6.00 -4.69 -44.67
CA THR A 164 -6.10 -3.81 -45.85
C THR A 164 -4.75 -3.73 -46.54
N MET A 165 -4.51 -4.63 -47.50
CA MET A 165 -3.75 -4.39 -48.73
C MET A 165 -4.29 -5.28 -49.83
#